data_AF-G2H2D9-F1
#
_entry.id   AF-G2H2D9-F1
#
_cell.length_a   1.000
_cell.length_b   1.000
_cell.length_c   1.000
_cell.angle_alpha   90.00
_cell.angle_beta   90.00
_cell.angle_gamma   90.00
#
_symmetry.space_group_name_H-M   'P 1'
#
loop_
_entity.id
_entity.type
_entity.pdbx_description
1 polymer ?
#
loop_
_entity_poly.entity_id
_entity_poly.type
_entity_poly.pdbx_seq_one_letter_code
_entity_poly.pdbx_strand_id
1 'polypeptide(L)'
;MLSYLQKVGRALMVPVAALPAAAILMGLGYWIDPSDWGGGNSLAALLITSGSAIINNMSTLFAIGIAYGMSKDKDGAAALAGFVGYLVLTTLCSPKGVSIIEQLPIDQVPAAFDNINNQFIGILVGIISAELYNRFSHIELPNALSFFNGRLLVPILTSFVMIFVACALMFVWPVIYDALVNFGENIQDMGSLGAGIYAFFNRLLVPIGLHHALNSVFWFDVAGINDIPNFLAGQQSIDSGKAEVGVTGRYQAGFFPIMMFGLPGAALAMYHCARPEKKIKSTVLC
;
A
#
# COMPACT_ATOMS: atom_id res chain seq x y z
N MET A 1 11.34 -16.94 14.25
CA MET A 1 11.09 -15.54 13.82
C MET A 1 11.55 -15.27 12.38
N LEU A 2 12.82 -15.47 12.03
CA LEU A 2 13.33 -15.20 10.66
C LEU A 2 12.57 -15.96 9.55
N SER A 3 12.30 -17.26 9.75
CA SER A 3 11.53 -18.06 8.78
C SER A 3 10.10 -17.55 8.55
N TYR A 4 9.49 -16.92 9.56
CA TYR A 4 8.15 -16.34 9.44
C TYR A 4 8.19 -15.05 8.64
N LEU A 5 9.15 -14.16 8.93
CA LEU A 5 9.37 -12.93 8.16
C LEU A 5 9.71 -13.23 6.69
N GLN A 6 10.49 -14.28 6.42
CA GLN A 6 10.74 -14.76 5.06
C GLN A 6 9.47 -15.28 4.37
N LYS A 7 8.57 -15.93 5.11
CA LYS A 7 7.28 -16.39 4.58
C LYS A 7 6.39 -15.20 4.20
N VAL A 8 6.28 -14.19 5.08
CA VAL A 8 5.58 -12.94 4.81
C VAL A 8 6.18 -12.26 3.57
N GLY A 9 7.50 -12.08 3.52
CA GLY A 9 8.19 -11.45 2.39
C GLY A 9 7.94 -12.15 1.05
N ARG A 10 7.90 -13.49 1.03
CA ARG A 10 7.52 -14.25 -0.17
C ARG A 10 6.04 -14.06 -0.55
N ALA A 11 5.15 -13.96 0.43
CA ALA A 11 3.73 -13.73 0.17
C ALA A 11 3.46 -12.33 -0.41
N LEU A 12 4.27 -11.32 -0.06
CA LEU A 12 4.20 -9.97 -0.66
C LEU A 12 4.45 -9.98 -2.18
N MET A 13 5.12 -11.00 -2.73
CA MET A 13 5.36 -11.09 -4.18
C MET A 13 4.08 -11.36 -4.98
N VAL A 14 3.07 -11.99 -4.38
CA VAL A 14 1.80 -12.33 -5.04
C VAL A 14 1.06 -11.08 -5.53
N PRO A 15 0.72 -10.09 -4.68
CA PRO A 15 0.04 -8.88 -5.13
C PRO A 15 0.93 -7.98 -6.00
N VAL A 16 2.26 -8.01 -5.77
CA VAL A 16 3.21 -7.14 -6.48
C VAL A 16 3.34 -7.50 -7.96
N ALA A 17 3.09 -8.76 -8.35
CA ALA A 17 3.27 -9.22 -9.72
C ALA A 17 2.46 -8.44 -10.78
N ALA A 18 1.29 -7.89 -10.43
CA ALA A 18 0.46 -7.13 -11.36
C ALA A 18 0.83 -5.63 -11.45
N LEU A 19 1.55 -5.11 -10.45
CA LEU A 19 1.83 -3.67 -10.33
C LEU A 19 2.74 -3.13 -11.44
N PRO A 20 3.80 -3.83 -11.90
CA PRO A 20 4.63 -3.35 -13.01
C PRO A 20 3.83 -3.14 -14.30
N ALA A 21 2.94 -4.08 -14.63
CA ALA A 21 2.10 -3.95 -15.83
C ALA A 21 1.16 -2.75 -15.71
N ALA A 22 0.53 -2.56 -14.55
CA ALA A 22 -0.31 -1.39 -14.28
C ALA A 22 0.45 -0.07 -14.41
N ALA A 23 1.66 -0.01 -13.84
CA ALA A 23 2.52 1.18 -13.89
C ALA A 23 2.99 1.48 -15.33
N ILE A 24 3.29 0.46 -16.14
CA ILE A 24 3.66 0.64 -17.55
C ILE A 24 2.48 1.22 -18.34
N LEU A 25 1.25 0.72 -18.13
CA LEU A 25 0.06 1.27 -18.79
C LEU A 25 -0.13 2.75 -18.44
N MET A 26 -0.08 3.10 -17.15
CA MET A 26 -0.18 4.50 -16.72
C MET A 26 0.95 5.36 -17.30
N GLY A 27 2.20 4.87 -17.25
CA GLY A 27 3.36 5.59 -17.79
C GLY A 27 3.26 5.86 -19.29
N LEU A 28 2.79 4.89 -20.07
CA LEU A 28 2.53 5.09 -21.51
C LEU A 28 1.41 6.10 -21.75
N GLY A 29 0.34 6.05 -20.96
CA GLY A 29 -0.74 7.03 -21.07
C GLY A 29 -0.30 8.45 -20.73
N TYR A 30 0.46 8.63 -19.64
CA TYR A 30 1.06 9.94 -19.31
C TYR A 30 2.08 10.41 -20.36
N TRP A 31 2.75 9.50 -21.05
CA TRP A 31 3.65 9.88 -22.15
C TRP A 31 2.88 10.35 -23.39
N ILE A 32 1.73 9.75 -23.69
CA ILE A 32 0.85 10.13 -24.82
C ILE A 32 0.16 11.47 -24.56
N ASP A 33 -0.29 11.71 -23.32
CA ASP A 33 -0.94 12.94 -22.91
C ASP A 33 -0.32 13.46 -21.59
N PRO A 34 0.83 14.14 -21.67
CA PRO A 34 1.56 14.61 -20.49
C PRO A 34 0.88 15.79 -19.79
N SER A 35 0.00 16.51 -20.48
CA SER A 35 -0.59 17.75 -20.00
C SER A 35 -2.00 17.58 -19.42
N ASP A 36 -2.84 16.74 -20.03
CA ASP A 36 -4.26 16.60 -19.66
C ASP A 36 -4.58 15.20 -19.11
N TRP A 37 -3.56 14.33 -19.01
CA TRP A 37 -3.61 13.00 -18.37
C TRP A 37 -4.80 12.14 -18.80
N GLY A 38 -5.13 12.20 -20.09
CA GLY A 38 -6.25 11.47 -20.70
C GLY A 38 -7.44 12.35 -21.05
N GLY A 39 -7.52 13.59 -20.53
CA GLY A 39 -8.57 14.54 -20.91
C GLY A 39 -8.53 14.90 -22.41
N GLY A 40 -7.33 14.96 -22.98
CA GLY A 40 -7.12 15.35 -24.38
C GLY A 40 -6.99 14.17 -25.35
N ASN A 41 -6.90 12.93 -24.85
CA ASN A 41 -6.65 11.75 -25.67
C ASN A 41 -7.31 10.48 -25.12
N SER A 42 -8.25 9.90 -25.87
CA SER A 42 -8.98 8.70 -25.46
C SER A 42 -8.11 7.46 -25.24
N LEU A 43 -7.00 7.31 -25.98
CA LEU A 43 -6.07 6.20 -25.77
C LEU A 43 -5.28 6.38 -24.48
N ALA A 44 -4.82 7.60 -24.18
CA ALA A 44 -4.18 7.91 -22.91
C ALA A 44 -5.13 7.67 -21.74
N ALA A 45 -6.39 8.13 -21.83
CA ALA A 45 -7.42 7.89 -20.83
C ALA A 45 -7.65 6.39 -20.59
N LEU A 46 -7.75 5.60 -21.67
CA LEU A 46 -7.92 4.14 -21.58
C LEU A 46 -6.76 3.48 -20.83
N LEU A 47 -5.51 3.85 -21.16
CA LEU A 47 -4.32 3.27 -20.56
C LEU A 47 -4.16 3.67 -19.08
N ILE A 48 -4.33 4.95 -18.76
CA ILE A 48 -4.26 5.48 -17.39
C ILE A 48 -5.35 4.85 -16.53
N THR A 49 -6.60 4.85 -17.02
CA THR A 49 -7.73 4.26 -16.28
C THR A 49 -7.50 2.78 -16.01
N SER A 50 -7.04 2.02 -17.01
CA SER A 50 -6.76 0.59 -16.87
C SER A 50 -5.70 0.29 -15.81
N GLY A 51 -4.58 1.03 -15.82
CA GLY A 51 -3.55 0.84 -14.80
C GLY A 51 -3.98 1.32 -13.41
N SER A 52 -4.69 2.46 -13.35
CA SER A 52 -5.19 3.01 -12.08
C SER A 52 -6.17 2.07 -11.38
N ALA A 53 -6.95 1.27 -12.12
CA ALA A 53 -7.86 0.29 -11.54
C ALA A 53 -7.13 -0.73 -10.64
N ILE A 54 -5.88 -1.08 -10.97
CA ILE A 54 -5.03 -1.97 -10.17
C ILE A 54 -4.38 -1.19 -9.02
N ILE A 55 -3.75 -0.05 -9.32
CA ILE A 55 -3.00 0.74 -8.32
C ILE A 55 -3.92 1.25 -7.20
N ASN A 56 -5.12 1.73 -7.54
CA ASN A 56 -6.08 2.25 -6.58
C ASN A 56 -6.70 1.16 -5.68
N ASN A 57 -6.55 -0.12 -6.04
CA ASN A 57 -7.03 -1.26 -5.26
C ASN A 57 -5.88 -2.07 -4.64
N MET A 58 -4.67 -1.52 -4.61
CA MET A 58 -3.47 -2.23 -4.19
C MET A 58 -3.56 -2.76 -2.76
N SER A 59 -4.08 -1.99 -1.80
CA SER A 59 -4.33 -2.42 -0.42
C SER A 59 -5.20 -3.69 -0.32
N THR A 60 -6.29 -3.74 -1.07
CA THR A 60 -7.16 -4.91 -1.21
C THR A 60 -6.40 -6.09 -1.82
N LEU A 61 -5.61 -5.85 -2.88
CA LEU A 61 -4.76 -6.88 -3.48
C LEU A 61 -3.75 -7.44 -2.48
N PHE A 62 -3.16 -6.60 -1.62
CA PHE A 62 -2.27 -7.05 -0.55
C PHE A 62 -3.00 -7.95 0.45
N ALA A 63 -4.22 -7.59 0.88
CA ALA A 63 -5.02 -8.44 1.78
C ALA A 63 -5.30 -9.82 1.18
N ILE A 64 -5.71 -9.87 -0.09
CA ILE A 64 -5.98 -11.12 -0.83
C ILE A 64 -4.70 -11.93 -1.02
N GLY A 65 -3.67 -11.29 -1.57
CA GLY A 65 -2.43 -11.92 -2.00
C GLY A 65 -1.61 -12.47 -0.84
N ILE A 66 -1.61 -11.79 0.31
CA ILE A 66 -0.93 -12.29 1.50
C ILE A 66 -1.73 -13.41 2.15
N ALA A 67 -3.06 -13.28 2.25
CA ALA A 67 -3.89 -14.35 2.80
C ALA A 67 -3.71 -15.66 2.01
N TYR A 68 -3.69 -15.56 0.69
CA TYR A 68 -3.37 -16.65 -0.23
C TYR A 68 -1.92 -17.14 -0.10
N GLY A 69 -0.94 -16.23 -0.17
CA GLY A 69 0.49 -16.57 -0.21
C GLY A 69 1.01 -17.17 1.10
N MET A 70 0.35 -16.86 2.23
CA MET A 70 0.68 -17.39 3.55
C MET A 70 -0.16 -18.61 3.96
N SER A 71 -1.24 -18.94 3.25
CA SER A 71 -1.99 -20.17 3.55
C SER A 71 -1.14 -21.40 3.21
N LYS A 72 -1.32 -22.48 3.98
CA LYS A 72 -0.51 -23.70 3.87
C LYS A 72 -0.67 -24.38 2.51
N ASP A 73 -1.87 -24.31 1.94
CA ASP A 73 -2.28 -24.98 0.71
C ASP A 73 -2.53 -24.01 -0.46
N LYS A 74 -2.37 -22.69 -0.25
CA LYS A 74 -2.63 -21.65 -1.25
C LYS A 74 -4.03 -21.78 -1.86
N ASP A 75 -5.01 -22.05 -1.04
CA ASP A 75 -6.39 -22.20 -1.48
C ASP A 75 -7.09 -20.85 -1.66
N GLY A 76 -8.00 -20.76 -2.63
CA GLY A 76 -8.76 -19.55 -2.94
C GLY A 76 -9.65 -19.07 -1.79
N ALA A 77 -10.11 -19.95 -0.91
CA ALA A 77 -10.90 -19.55 0.26
C ALA A 77 -10.10 -18.71 1.26
N ALA A 78 -8.77 -18.88 1.33
CA ALA A 78 -7.91 -18.00 2.13
C ALA A 78 -7.87 -16.57 1.57
N ALA A 79 -7.75 -16.46 0.24
CA ALA A 79 -7.84 -15.17 -0.46
C ALA A 79 -9.18 -14.48 -0.22
N LEU A 80 -10.29 -15.24 -0.31
CA LEU A 80 -11.63 -14.73 -0.03
C LEU A 80 -11.77 -14.23 1.42
N ALA A 81 -11.22 -14.96 2.39
CA ALA A 81 -11.19 -14.51 3.78
C ALA A 81 -10.40 -13.20 3.95
N GLY A 82 -9.26 -13.06 3.28
CA GLY A 82 -8.49 -11.81 3.19
C GLY A 82 -9.34 -10.64 2.66
N PHE A 83 -10.03 -10.84 1.54
CA PHE A 83 -10.89 -9.82 0.94
C PHE A 83 -12.04 -9.41 1.86
N VAL A 84 -12.78 -10.39 2.40
CA VAL A 84 -13.95 -10.12 3.26
C VAL A 84 -13.51 -9.41 4.54
N GLY A 85 -12.43 -9.86 5.17
CA GLY A 85 -11.88 -9.19 6.35
C GLY A 85 -11.47 -7.74 6.06
N TYR A 86 -10.88 -7.49 4.90
CA TYR A 86 -10.44 -6.16 4.49
C TYR A 86 -11.62 -5.21 4.34
N LEU A 87 -12.69 -5.65 3.67
CA LEU A 87 -13.92 -4.88 3.53
C LEU A 87 -14.53 -4.54 4.88
N VAL A 88 -14.62 -5.51 5.81
CA VAL A 88 -15.17 -5.29 7.15
C VAL A 88 -14.35 -4.23 7.89
N LEU A 89 -13.03 -4.42 7.99
CA LEU A 89 -12.16 -3.51 8.74
C LEU A 89 -12.19 -2.09 8.16
N THR A 90 -12.00 -1.96 6.85
CA THR A 90 -11.95 -0.64 6.20
C THR A 90 -13.28 0.07 6.18
N THR A 91 -14.41 -0.66 6.11
CA THR A 91 -15.74 -0.05 6.21
C THR A 91 -15.97 0.51 7.62
N LEU A 92 -15.64 -0.26 8.66
CA LEU A 92 -15.78 0.16 10.05
C LEU A 92 -14.87 1.36 10.38
N CYS A 93 -13.64 1.34 9.88
CA CYS A 93 -12.66 2.40 10.08
C CYS A 93 -12.72 3.51 9.00
N SER A 94 -13.73 3.52 8.13
CA SER A 94 -13.93 4.63 7.19
C SER A 94 -14.36 5.89 7.95
N PRO A 95 -14.16 7.11 7.42
CA PRO A 95 -14.60 8.32 8.11
C PRO A 95 -16.07 8.28 8.54
N LYS A 96 -16.94 7.80 7.63
CA LYS A 96 -18.37 7.59 7.92
C LYS A 96 -18.60 6.51 8.97
N GLY A 97 -17.85 5.42 8.93
CA GLY A 97 -17.95 4.32 9.91
C GLY A 97 -17.60 4.81 11.31
N VAL A 98 -16.46 5.49 11.46
CA VAL A 98 -15.98 6.05 12.73
C VAL A 98 -16.95 7.10 13.26
N SER A 99 -17.42 8.03 12.42
CA SER A 99 -18.43 9.03 12.80
C SER A 99 -19.67 8.39 13.43
N ILE A 100 -20.21 7.34 12.81
CA ILE A 100 -21.40 6.64 13.32
C ILE A 100 -21.09 5.85 14.60
N ILE A 101 -19.94 5.18 14.66
CA ILE A 101 -19.60 4.28 15.78
C ILE A 101 -19.23 5.08 17.04
N GLU A 102 -18.42 6.12 16.89
CA GLU A 102 -18.00 6.99 18.00
C GLU A 102 -18.98 8.14 18.27
N GLN A 103 -20.05 8.26 17.46
CA GLN A 103 -21.07 9.31 17.58
C GLN A 103 -20.48 10.72 17.47
N LEU A 104 -19.56 10.89 16.52
CA LEU A 104 -18.89 12.16 16.24
C LEU A 104 -19.43 12.79 14.95
N PRO A 105 -19.57 14.12 14.88
CA PRO A 105 -19.72 14.82 13.60
C PRO A 105 -18.62 14.43 12.62
N ILE A 106 -18.97 14.31 11.32
CA ILE A 106 -18.04 13.80 10.29
C ILE A 106 -16.77 14.64 10.16
N ASP A 107 -16.88 15.95 10.40
CA ASP A 107 -15.80 16.94 10.40
C ASP A 107 -14.89 16.87 11.63
N GLN A 108 -15.29 16.10 12.66
CA GLN A 108 -14.48 15.85 13.86
C GLN A 108 -13.80 14.47 13.84
N VAL A 109 -14.02 13.67 12.80
CA VAL A 109 -13.33 12.39 12.65
C VAL A 109 -11.85 12.63 12.36
N PRO A 110 -10.92 11.93 13.04
CA PRO A 110 -9.49 12.09 12.78
C PRO A 110 -9.13 11.88 11.31
N ALA A 111 -8.36 12.80 10.73
CA ALA A 111 -7.90 12.77 9.33
C ALA A 111 -7.13 11.48 8.96
N ALA A 112 -6.59 10.79 9.97
CA ALA A 112 -6.01 9.46 9.81
C ALA A 112 -6.93 8.48 9.07
N PHE A 113 -8.25 8.55 9.30
CA PHE A 113 -9.20 7.60 8.70
C PHE A 113 -9.44 7.83 7.21
N ASP A 114 -9.14 9.01 6.66
CA ASP A 114 -9.10 9.22 5.21
C ASP A 114 -8.01 8.36 4.54
N ASN A 115 -6.98 8.02 5.32
CA ASN A 115 -5.84 7.21 4.89
C ASN A 115 -5.90 5.76 5.41
N ILE A 116 -7.05 5.28 5.89
CA ILE A 116 -7.19 3.89 6.35
C ILE A 116 -7.02 2.88 5.20
N ASN A 117 -7.40 3.27 3.98
CA ASN A 117 -7.24 2.44 2.79
C ASN A 117 -5.78 2.47 2.31
N ASN A 118 -4.92 1.70 2.97
CA ASN A 118 -3.50 1.62 2.64
C ASN A 118 -2.96 0.18 2.74
N GLN A 119 -1.74 -0.01 2.25
CA GLN A 119 -1.09 -1.30 2.07
C GLN A 119 -0.70 -1.92 3.41
N PHE A 120 -0.41 -1.12 4.44
CA PHE A 120 -0.19 -1.63 5.79
C PHE A 120 -1.44 -2.33 6.32
N ILE A 121 -2.62 -1.73 6.16
CA ILE A 121 -3.89 -2.36 6.53
C ILE A 121 -4.15 -3.63 5.71
N GLY A 122 -3.88 -3.58 4.40
CA GLY A 122 -3.94 -4.78 3.54
C GLY A 122 -3.04 -5.91 4.05
N ILE A 123 -1.79 -5.61 4.41
CA ILE A 123 -0.82 -6.56 4.97
C ILE A 123 -1.31 -7.15 6.29
N LEU A 124 -1.75 -6.29 7.21
CA LEU A 124 -2.26 -6.68 8.52
C LEU A 124 -3.43 -7.67 8.39
N VAL A 125 -4.43 -7.30 7.59
CA VAL A 125 -5.60 -8.15 7.32
C VAL A 125 -5.17 -9.47 6.69
N GLY A 126 -4.34 -9.42 5.65
CA GLY A 126 -3.91 -10.62 4.94
C GLY A 126 -3.17 -11.62 5.84
N ILE A 127 -2.30 -11.13 6.74
CA ILE A 127 -1.61 -11.97 7.72
C ILE A 127 -2.63 -12.62 8.67
N ILE A 128 -3.53 -11.84 9.26
CA ILE A 128 -4.52 -12.36 10.21
C ILE A 128 -5.41 -13.40 9.53
N SER A 129 -5.91 -13.11 8.33
CA SER A 129 -6.74 -14.03 7.55
C SER A 129 -6.01 -15.32 7.20
N ALA A 130 -4.72 -15.26 6.85
CA ALA A 130 -3.92 -16.47 6.61
C ALA A 130 -3.78 -17.33 7.87
N GLU A 131 -3.53 -16.72 9.03
CA GLU A 131 -3.37 -17.44 10.29
C GLU A 131 -4.69 -18.07 10.75
N LEU A 132 -5.81 -17.35 10.59
CA LEU A 132 -7.15 -17.90 10.83
C LEU A 132 -7.45 -19.06 9.88
N TYR A 133 -7.15 -18.91 8.59
CA TYR A 133 -7.31 -19.99 7.61
C TYR A 133 -6.51 -21.23 8.01
N ASN A 134 -5.22 -21.06 8.27
CA ASN A 134 -4.30 -22.14 8.61
C ASN A 134 -4.67 -22.90 9.88
N ARG A 135 -5.45 -22.27 10.76
CA ARG A 135 -5.91 -22.82 12.04
C ARG A 135 -7.31 -23.41 11.95
N PHE A 136 -8.22 -22.83 11.18
CA PHE A 136 -9.65 -23.13 11.27
C PHE A 136 -10.25 -23.76 10.00
N SER A 137 -9.51 -23.83 8.89
CA SER A 137 -10.01 -24.35 7.61
C SER A 137 -10.41 -25.83 7.59
N HIS A 138 -10.11 -26.58 8.66
CA HIS A 138 -10.40 -28.00 8.82
C HIS A 138 -11.38 -28.29 9.98
N ILE A 139 -11.93 -27.25 10.63
CA ILE A 139 -12.86 -27.44 11.74
C ILE A 139 -14.25 -27.85 11.23
N GLU A 140 -14.85 -28.82 11.91
CA GLU A 140 -16.24 -29.21 11.74
C GLU A 140 -17.10 -28.63 12.87
N LEU A 141 -18.22 -28.03 12.51
CA LEU A 141 -19.21 -27.46 13.42
C LEU A 141 -20.32 -28.48 13.74
N PRO A 142 -21.10 -28.26 14.82
CA PRO A 142 -22.27 -29.07 15.12
C PRO A 142 -23.26 -29.11 13.95
N ASN A 143 -24.08 -30.16 13.87
CA ASN A 143 -24.99 -30.43 12.75
C ASN A 143 -25.81 -29.22 12.27
N ALA A 144 -26.29 -28.38 13.20
CA ALA A 144 -27.08 -27.19 12.89
C ALA A 144 -26.32 -26.13 12.07
N LEU A 145 -24.99 -26.10 12.13
CA LEU A 145 -24.12 -25.12 11.47
C LEU A 145 -23.18 -25.78 10.44
N SER A 146 -23.39 -27.06 10.11
CA SER A 146 -22.50 -27.85 9.26
C SER A 146 -22.29 -27.28 7.85
N PHE A 147 -23.21 -26.45 7.36
CA PHE A 147 -23.08 -25.70 6.12
C PHE A 147 -21.81 -24.83 6.07
N PHE A 148 -21.36 -24.31 7.21
CA PHE A 148 -20.19 -23.46 7.31
C PHE A 148 -18.90 -24.23 7.59
N ASN A 149 -18.87 -25.55 7.49
CA ASN A 149 -17.70 -26.35 7.86
C ASN A 149 -16.43 -26.00 7.05
N GLY A 150 -15.30 -26.18 7.72
CA GLY A 150 -13.98 -26.08 7.14
C GLY A 150 -13.68 -24.70 6.55
N ARG A 151 -13.40 -24.66 5.25
CA ARG A 151 -12.91 -23.45 4.56
C ARG A 151 -13.95 -22.33 4.51
N LEU A 152 -15.24 -22.66 4.51
CA LEU A 152 -16.35 -21.69 4.50
C LEU A 152 -16.50 -20.96 5.84
N LEU A 153 -16.02 -21.54 6.94
CA LEU A 153 -16.01 -20.91 8.26
C LEU A 153 -15.07 -19.71 8.31
N VAL A 154 -13.96 -19.78 7.56
CA VAL A 154 -12.83 -18.87 7.73
C VAL A 154 -13.20 -17.42 7.40
N PRO A 155 -13.89 -17.09 6.28
CA PRO A 155 -14.34 -15.72 6.03
C PRO A 155 -15.22 -15.17 7.15
N ILE A 156 -16.08 -16.00 7.76
CA ILE A 156 -16.97 -15.59 8.87
C ILE A 156 -16.14 -15.26 10.12
N LEU A 157 -15.23 -16.15 10.51
CA LEU A 157 -14.34 -15.91 11.64
C LEU A 157 -13.46 -14.68 11.41
N THR A 158 -12.97 -14.50 10.19
CA THR A 158 -12.15 -13.36 9.81
C THR A 158 -12.94 -12.06 9.97
N SER A 159 -14.17 -11.98 9.45
CA SER A 159 -15.05 -10.82 9.67
C SER A 159 -15.23 -10.49 11.15
N PHE A 160 -15.48 -11.52 11.97
CA PHE A 160 -15.66 -11.34 13.40
C PHE A 160 -14.39 -10.81 14.08
N VAL A 161 -13.23 -11.38 13.76
CA VAL A 161 -11.93 -10.90 14.28
C VAL A 161 -11.65 -9.47 13.81
N MET A 162 -11.97 -9.13 12.56
CA MET A 162 -11.76 -7.80 12.00
C MET A 162 -12.61 -6.72 12.66
N ILE A 163 -13.75 -7.07 13.26
CA ILE A 163 -14.51 -6.11 14.10
C ILE A 163 -13.66 -5.68 15.30
N PHE A 164 -13.04 -6.61 16.02
CA PHE A 164 -12.19 -6.28 17.16
C PHE A 164 -10.92 -5.53 16.75
N VAL A 165 -10.33 -5.92 15.61
CA VAL A 165 -9.16 -5.22 15.06
C VAL A 165 -9.54 -3.80 14.66
N ALA A 166 -10.71 -3.58 14.04
CA ALA A 166 -11.22 -2.25 13.71
C ALA A 166 -11.41 -1.40 14.97
N CYS A 167 -12.04 -1.94 16.02
CA CYS A 167 -12.16 -1.25 17.31
C CYS A 167 -10.79 -0.86 17.88
N ALA A 168 -9.79 -1.74 17.79
CA ALA A 168 -8.43 -1.40 18.24
C ALA A 168 -7.80 -0.30 17.37
N LEU A 169 -7.96 -0.36 16.05
CA LEU A 169 -7.44 0.64 15.12
C LEU A 169 -8.11 2.00 15.26
N MET A 170 -9.35 2.09 15.73
CA MET A 170 -9.99 3.37 16.02
C MET A 170 -9.19 4.22 17.02
N PHE A 171 -8.44 3.57 17.93
CA PHE A 171 -7.54 4.24 18.86
C PHE A 171 -6.09 4.27 18.38
N VAL A 172 -5.60 3.18 17.79
CA VAL A 172 -4.17 3.03 17.46
C VAL A 172 -3.80 3.73 16.15
N TRP A 173 -4.69 3.73 15.15
CA TRP A 173 -4.39 4.28 13.83
C TRP A 173 -4.18 5.80 13.84
N PRO A 174 -5.01 6.62 14.52
CA PRO A 174 -4.74 8.06 14.66
C PRO A 174 -3.35 8.33 15.26
N VAL A 175 -2.97 7.62 16.32
CA VAL A 175 -1.64 7.79 16.96
C VAL A 175 -0.50 7.50 15.98
N ILE A 176 -0.60 6.44 15.19
CA ILE A 176 0.42 6.09 14.19
C ILE A 176 0.46 7.13 13.08
N TYR A 177 -0.70 7.51 12.54
CA TYR A 177 -0.79 8.44 11.43
C TYR A 177 -0.31 9.83 11.83
N ASP A 178 -0.76 10.34 12.98
CA ASP A 178 -0.34 11.63 13.51
C ASP A 178 1.16 11.63 13.81
N ALA A 179 1.75 10.52 14.25
CA ALA A 179 3.21 10.42 14.39
C ALA A 179 3.93 10.54 13.03
N LEU A 180 3.37 10.00 11.95
CA LEU A 180 3.91 10.17 10.59
C LEU A 180 3.74 11.59 10.07
N VAL A 181 2.59 12.23 10.34
CA VAL A 181 2.33 13.64 9.99
C VAL A 181 3.30 14.55 10.73
N ASN A 182 3.39 14.44 12.06
CA ASN A 182 4.33 15.20 12.88
C ASN A 182 5.79 14.96 12.45
N PHE A 183 6.16 13.72 12.15
CA PHE A 183 7.48 13.43 11.60
C PHE A 183 7.72 14.18 10.28
N GLY A 184 6.72 14.19 9.39
CA GLY A 184 6.80 14.87 8.12
C GLY A 184 6.93 16.39 8.27
N GLU A 185 6.09 16.99 9.10
CA GLU A 185 6.08 18.41 9.39
C GLU A 185 7.40 18.91 9.98
N ASN A 186 8.04 18.11 10.84
CA ASN A 186 9.32 18.48 11.46
C ASN A 186 10.49 18.49 10.47
N ILE A 187 10.45 17.69 9.40
CA ILE A 187 11.56 17.59 8.45
C ILE A 187 11.33 18.42 7.18
N GLN A 188 10.12 18.94 6.95
CA GLN A 188 9.75 19.58 5.68
C GLN A 188 10.60 20.82 5.35
N ASP A 189 10.98 21.59 6.38
CA ASP A 189 11.75 22.83 6.27
C ASP A 189 13.27 22.60 6.27
N MET A 190 13.73 21.35 6.39
CA MET A 190 15.16 21.00 6.47
C MET A 190 15.87 20.96 5.11
N GLY A 191 15.24 21.40 4.02
CA GLY A 191 15.88 21.44 2.71
C GLY A 191 16.20 20.05 2.16
N SER A 192 17.40 19.90 1.60
CA SER A 192 17.90 18.62 1.07
C SER A 192 18.15 17.57 2.17
N LEU A 193 18.46 17.98 3.39
CA LEU A 193 18.60 17.07 4.53
C LEU A 193 17.25 16.42 4.85
N GLY A 194 16.17 17.21 4.87
CA GLY A 194 14.81 16.72 5.05
C GLY A 194 14.41 15.70 3.98
N ALA A 195 14.69 16.00 2.71
CA ALA A 195 14.47 15.06 1.61
C ALA A 195 15.28 13.75 1.77
N GLY A 196 16.52 13.83 2.28
CA GLY A 196 17.35 12.66 2.58
C GLY A 196 16.79 11.80 3.72
N ILE A 197 16.35 12.43 4.81
CA ILE A 197 15.69 11.76 5.95
C ILE A 197 14.39 11.09 5.48
N TYR A 198 13.55 11.81 4.74
CA TYR A 198 12.34 11.28 4.13
C TYR A 198 12.65 10.03 3.28
N ALA A 199 13.62 10.12 2.37
CA ALA A 199 13.97 9.01 1.49
C ALA A 199 14.44 7.76 2.28
N PHE A 200 15.21 7.95 3.36
CA PHE A 200 15.63 6.87 4.23
C PHE A 200 14.45 6.16 4.90
N PHE A 201 13.56 6.91 5.57
CA PHE A 201 12.39 6.33 6.25
C PHE A 201 11.37 5.76 5.27
N ASN A 202 11.19 6.38 4.11
CA ASN A 202 10.35 5.86 3.04
C ASN A 202 10.77 4.43 2.67
N ARG A 203 12.08 4.20 2.46
CA ARG A 203 12.62 2.87 2.14
C ARG A 203 12.50 1.89 3.31
N LEU A 204 12.73 2.35 4.53
CA LEU A 204 12.59 1.53 5.73
C LEU A 204 11.16 1.01 5.93
N LEU A 205 10.15 1.81 5.57
CA LEU A 205 8.73 1.49 5.74
C LEU A 205 8.12 0.67 4.58
N VAL A 206 8.87 0.42 3.49
CA VAL A 206 8.40 -0.39 2.35
C VAL A 206 7.92 -1.79 2.77
N PRO A 207 8.69 -2.58 3.54
CA PRO A 207 8.33 -3.98 3.85
C PRO A 207 7.03 -4.15 4.63
N ILE A 208 6.58 -3.09 5.32
CA ILE A 208 5.35 -3.08 6.12
C ILE A 208 4.24 -2.23 5.49
N GLY A 209 4.46 -1.65 4.31
CA GLY A 209 3.45 -0.87 3.60
C GLY A 209 3.18 0.55 4.14
N LEU A 210 3.76 0.94 5.29
CA LEU A 210 3.55 2.26 5.91
C LEU A 210 4.14 3.43 5.11
N HIS A 211 5.04 3.16 4.17
CA HIS A 211 5.58 4.17 3.27
C HIS A 211 4.48 4.90 2.46
N HIS A 212 3.33 4.27 2.19
CA HIS A 212 2.21 4.94 1.54
C HIS A 212 1.53 5.97 2.43
N ALA A 213 1.39 5.68 3.73
CA ALA A 213 0.87 6.67 4.69
C ALA A 213 1.86 7.84 4.84
N LEU A 214 3.17 7.55 4.89
CA LEU A 214 4.20 8.60 4.87
C LEU A 214 4.19 9.41 3.57
N ASN A 215 4.03 8.76 2.41
CA ASN A 215 3.92 9.45 1.11
C ASN A 215 2.75 10.43 1.12
N SER A 216 1.59 10.06 1.70
CA SER A 216 0.43 10.95 1.74
C SER A 216 0.72 12.28 2.41
N VAL A 217 1.60 12.31 3.42
CA VAL A 217 2.00 13.54 4.13
C VAL A 217 2.75 14.51 3.23
N PHE A 218 3.66 14.01 2.39
CA PHE A 218 4.55 14.83 1.56
C PHE A 218 3.99 15.09 0.16
N TRP A 219 3.45 14.05 -0.46
CA TRP A 219 3.04 14.10 -1.86
C TRP A 219 1.68 14.79 -2.04
N PHE A 220 0.83 14.75 -1.02
CA PHE A 220 -0.50 15.32 -1.04
C PHE A 220 -0.66 16.36 0.08
N ASP A 221 -1.73 17.14 0.01
CA ASP A 221 -1.97 18.33 0.84
C ASP A 221 -2.39 18.00 2.28
N VAL A 222 -1.72 17.06 2.93
CA VAL A 222 -1.97 16.66 4.32
C VAL A 222 -1.23 17.58 5.29
N ALA A 223 -0.02 18.03 4.93
CA ALA A 223 0.81 18.93 5.74
C ALA A 223 1.03 20.31 5.07
N GLY A 224 0.20 20.69 4.10
CA GLY A 224 0.38 21.93 3.33
C GLY A 224 1.48 21.89 2.26
N ILE A 225 2.10 20.71 2.03
CA ILE A 225 3.22 20.55 1.10
C ILE A 225 2.72 20.37 -0.34
N ASN A 226 1.79 19.44 -0.54
CA ASN A 226 1.17 19.12 -1.84
C ASN A 226 2.21 18.97 -2.98
N ASP A 227 3.31 18.27 -2.71
CA ASP A 227 4.54 18.30 -3.54
C ASP A 227 4.30 17.82 -4.97
N ILE A 228 3.54 16.73 -5.15
CA ILE A 228 3.30 16.13 -6.47
C ILE A 228 2.40 17.02 -7.33
N PRO A 229 1.18 17.42 -6.89
CA PRO A 229 0.33 18.25 -7.74
C PRO A 229 0.97 19.60 -8.09
N ASN A 230 1.66 20.22 -7.13
CA ASN A 230 2.35 21.50 -7.38
C ASN A 230 3.50 21.34 -8.38
N PHE A 231 4.31 20.26 -8.28
CA PHE A 231 5.37 19.95 -9.23
C PHE A 231 4.81 19.70 -10.64
N LEU A 232 3.74 18.91 -10.74
CA LEU A 232 3.18 18.48 -12.02
C LEU A 232 2.46 19.60 -12.77
N ALA A 233 1.84 20.55 -12.07
CA ALA A 233 1.23 21.74 -12.70
C ALA A 233 2.29 22.74 -13.23
N GLY A 234 3.59 22.51 -12.99
CA GLY A 234 4.68 23.18 -13.69
C GLY A 234 4.61 24.70 -13.61
N GLN A 235 4.65 25.37 -14.77
CA GLN A 235 4.67 26.83 -14.86
C GLN A 235 3.48 27.49 -14.15
N GLN A 236 2.29 26.86 -14.17
CA GLN A 236 1.11 27.39 -13.51
C GLN A 236 1.30 27.48 -11.97
N SER A 237 1.96 26.50 -11.37
CA SER A 237 2.27 26.52 -9.94
C SER A 237 3.35 27.55 -9.61
N ILE A 238 4.32 27.74 -10.51
CA ILE A 238 5.36 28.77 -10.36
C ILE A 238 4.72 30.17 -10.41
N ASP A 239 3.88 30.43 -11.41
CA ASP A 239 3.22 31.72 -11.61
C ASP A 239 2.24 32.06 -10.47
N SER A 240 1.63 31.03 -9.86
CA SER A 240 0.72 31.19 -8.71
C SER A 240 1.43 31.19 -7.34
N GLY A 241 2.77 31.09 -7.31
CA GLY A 241 3.56 31.06 -6.08
C GLY A 241 3.43 29.76 -5.26
N LYS A 242 2.86 28.70 -5.85
CA LYS A 242 2.69 27.38 -5.23
C LYS A 242 3.87 26.44 -5.46
N ALA A 243 4.78 26.79 -6.36
CA ALA A 243 5.99 26.03 -6.63
C ALA A 243 7.23 26.93 -6.72
N GLU A 244 8.35 26.42 -6.23
CA GLU A 244 9.66 27.06 -6.31
C GLU A 244 10.64 26.15 -7.04
N VAL A 245 11.35 26.71 -8.03
CA VAL A 245 12.29 25.98 -8.89
C VAL A 245 13.45 25.42 -8.05
N GLY A 246 13.68 24.11 -8.16
CA GLY A 246 14.70 23.41 -7.38
C GLY A 246 14.27 23.04 -5.95
N VAL A 247 13.04 23.40 -5.56
CA VAL A 247 12.46 23.09 -4.24
C VAL A 247 11.31 22.12 -4.37
N THR A 248 10.28 22.48 -5.13
CA THR A 248 9.09 21.65 -5.34
C THR A 248 9.43 20.39 -6.13
N GLY A 249 8.89 19.26 -5.71
CA GLY A 249 9.16 17.91 -6.22
C GLY A 249 10.34 17.20 -5.56
N ARG A 250 11.04 17.83 -4.60
CA ARG A 250 12.27 17.26 -3.99
C ARG A 250 12.05 15.93 -3.28
N TYR A 251 10.86 15.72 -2.69
CA TYR A 251 10.55 14.48 -1.97
C TYR A 251 10.26 13.33 -2.94
N GLN A 252 10.00 13.61 -4.22
CA GLN A 252 9.89 12.60 -5.27
C GLN A 252 11.20 12.46 -6.07
N ALA A 253 11.96 13.53 -6.24
CA ALA A 253 13.15 13.59 -7.08
C ALA A 253 14.19 12.48 -6.76
N GLY A 254 14.34 12.14 -5.47
CA GLY A 254 15.24 11.06 -5.03
C GLY A 254 14.89 9.66 -5.55
N PHE A 255 13.65 9.42 -5.98
CA PHE A 255 13.24 8.12 -6.50
C PHE A 255 13.86 7.82 -7.87
N PHE A 256 13.96 8.81 -8.77
CA PHE A 256 14.43 8.60 -10.13
C PHE A 256 15.83 7.97 -10.21
N PRO A 257 16.90 8.53 -9.59
CA PRO A 257 18.23 7.93 -9.67
C PRO A 257 18.29 6.54 -9.02
N ILE A 258 17.53 6.30 -7.95
CA ILE A 258 17.48 5.00 -7.28
C ILE A 258 16.81 3.96 -8.17
N MET A 259 15.67 4.28 -8.80
CA MET A 259 14.94 3.34 -9.64
C MET A 259 15.65 3.09 -10.99
N MET A 260 16.24 4.13 -11.58
CA MET A 260 16.89 4.05 -12.89
C MET A 260 18.29 3.42 -12.83
N PHE A 261 19.04 3.67 -11.75
CA PHE A 261 20.46 3.26 -11.66
C PHE A 261 20.76 2.46 -10.39
N GLY A 262 20.17 2.84 -9.26
CA GLY A 262 20.41 2.17 -7.97
C GLY A 262 19.96 0.70 -7.94
N LEU A 263 18.71 0.42 -8.26
CA LEU A 263 18.17 -0.95 -8.27
C LEU A 263 18.80 -1.83 -9.34
N PRO A 264 18.98 -1.39 -10.61
CA PRO A 264 19.74 -2.16 -11.59
C PRO A 264 21.18 -2.42 -11.17
N GLY A 265 21.84 -1.44 -10.53
CA GLY A 265 23.18 -1.61 -9.96
C GLY A 265 23.21 -2.66 -8.84
N ALA A 266 22.23 -2.65 -7.95
CA ALA A 266 22.10 -3.64 -6.88
C ALA A 266 21.84 -5.05 -7.45
N ALA A 267 20.97 -5.18 -8.44
CA ALA A 267 20.71 -6.43 -9.16
C ALA A 267 21.99 -6.97 -9.82
N LEU A 268 22.75 -6.11 -10.50
CA LEU A 268 24.03 -6.46 -11.11
C LEU A 268 25.04 -6.93 -10.06
N ALA A 269 25.15 -6.22 -8.93
CA ALA A 269 26.02 -6.63 -7.82
C ALA A 269 25.62 -8.00 -7.25
N MET A 270 24.32 -8.25 -7.04
CA MET A 270 23.80 -9.54 -6.60
C MET A 270 24.14 -10.66 -7.58
N TYR A 271 24.03 -10.42 -8.88
CA TYR A 271 24.43 -11.37 -9.92
C TYR A 271 25.93 -11.68 -9.90
N HIS A 272 26.79 -10.67 -9.74
CA HIS A 272 28.24 -10.86 -9.69
C HIS A 272 28.69 -11.64 -8.44
N CYS A 273 28.04 -11.42 -7.30
CA CYS A 273 28.32 -12.11 -6.04
C CYS A 273 27.67 -13.49 -5.91
N ALA A 274 26.75 -13.86 -6.80
CA ALA A 274 26.12 -15.18 -6.77
C ALA A 274 27.14 -16.30 -7.05
N ARG A 275 27.00 -17.43 -6.35
CA ARG A 275 27.82 -18.62 -6.60
C ARG A 275 27.72 -19.04 -8.08
N PRO A 276 28.81 -19.49 -8.73
CA PRO A 276 28.81 -19.82 -10.15
C PRO A 276 27.68 -20.76 -10.57
N GLU A 277 27.43 -21.81 -9.77
CA GLU A 277 26.35 -22.80 -9.96
C GLU A 277 24.92 -22.24 -9.82
N LYS A 278 24.76 -21.03 -9.26
CA LYS A 278 23.47 -20.36 -9.03
C LYS A 278 23.25 -19.16 -9.94
N LYS A 279 24.28 -18.69 -10.67
CA LYS A 279 24.20 -17.46 -11.49
C LYS A 279 23.05 -17.48 -12.49
N ILE A 280 22.82 -18.61 -13.19
CA ILE A 280 21.70 -18.78 -14.14
C ILE A 280 20.34 -18.64 -13.42
N LYS A 281 20.20 -19.19 -12.21
CA LYS A 281 18.98 -19.04 -11.40
C LYS A 281 18.81 -17.61 -10.86
N SER A 282 19.91 -16.92 -10.56
CA SER A 282 19.91 -15.54 -10.08
C SER A 282 19.50 -14.55 -11.17
N THR A 283 19.79 -14.82 -12.45
CA THR A 283 19.39 -13.98 -13.60
C THR A 283 17.88 -13.88 -13.79
N VAL A 284 17.10 -14.87 -13.34
CA VAL A 284 15.62 -14.89 -13.48
C VAL A 284 14.90 -14.24 -12.29
N LEU A 285 15.62 -14.04 -11.18
CA LEU A 285 15.06 -13.52 -9.91
C LEU A 285 15.36 -12.03 -9.68
N CYS A 286 16.27 -11.44 -10.47
CA CYS A 286 16.62 -10.01 -10.45
C CYS A 286 15.96 -9.30 -11.63
#